data_AF-A0A0B0D7G5-F1
#
_entry.id   AF-A0A0B0D7G5-F1
#
_cell.length_a   1.000
_cell.length_b   1.000
_cell.length_c   1.000
_cell.angle_alpha   90.00
_cell.angle_beta   90.00
_cell.angle_gamma   90.00
#
_symmetry.space_group_name_H-M   'P 1'
#
loop_
_entity.id
_entity.type
_entity.pdbx_description
1 polymer ?
#
loop_
_entity_poly.entity_id
_entity_poly.type
_entity_poly.pdbx_seq_one_letter_code
_entity_poly.pdbx_strand_id
1 'polypeptide(L)'
;MRHPNENYIKAQLGTLLLALLLAILGLFQLEHQWIILLMFYVLATSFIFEALIELNKQQMINCIIQLLRALIIVLFTTILYF
;
A
#
# COMPACT_ATOMS: atom_id res chain seq x y z
N MET A 1 -26.94 -4.56 7.20
CA MET A 1 -26.68 -3.27 6.51
C MET A 1 -25.26 -3.34 5.97
N ARG A 2 -25.08 -3.47 4.63
CA ARG A 2 -23.76 -3.58 4.00
C ARG A 2 -23.07 -2.22 4.09
N HIS A 3 -22.01 -2.10 4.88
CA HIS A 3 -21.26 -0.85 4.91
C HIS A 3 -20.53 -0.70 3.57
N PRO A 4 -20.70 0.42 2.84
CA PRO A 4 -20.08 0.62 1.52
C PRO A 4 -18.54 0.57 1.54
N ASN A 5 -17.92 0.59 2.73
CA ASN A 5 -16.48 0.51 2.93
C ASN A 5 -15.94 -0.92 3.09
N GLU A 6 -16.79 -1.94 3.23
CA GLU A 6 -16.33 -3.32 3.47
C GLU A 6 -15.43 -3.85 2.35
N ASN A 7 -15.73 -3.50 1.09
CA ASN A 7 -14.93 -3.94 -0.05
C ASN A 7 -13.55 -3.27 -0.07
N TYR A 8 -13.48 -1.98 0.23
CA TYR A 8 -12.20 -1.25 0.30
C TYR A 8 -11.35 -1.73 1.47
N ILE A 9 -11.96 -2.00 2.63
CA ILE A 9 -11.27 -2.55 3.80
C ILE A 9 -10.72 -3.95 3.48
N LYS A 10 -11.51 -4.81 2.81
CA LYS A 10 -11.04 -6.12 2.36
C LYS A 10 -9.90 -6.00 1.34
N ALA A 11 -9.99 -5.07 0.40
CA ALA A 11 -8.93 -4.81 -0.57
C ALA A 11 -7.64 -4.32 0.11
N GLN A 12 -7.74 -3.38 1.05
CA GLN A 12 -6.62 -2.88 1.85
C GLN A 12 -5.94 -4.02 2.62
N LEU A 13 -6.72 -4.84 3.35
CA LEU A 13 -6.20 -6.00 4.08
C LEU A 13 -5.57 -7.03 3.13
N GLY A 14 -6.17 -7.26 1.97
CA GLY A 14 -5.64 -8.12 0.93
C GLY A 14 -4.29 -7.63 0.41
N THR A 15 -4.15 -6.33 0.12
CA THR A 15 -2.86 -5.75 -0.29
C THR A 15 -1.82 -5.79 0.80
N LEU A 16 -2.22 -5.59 2.06
CA LEU A 16 -1.30 -5.70 3.22
C LEU A 16 -0.78 -7.12 3.38
N LEU A 17 -1.67 -8.11 3.25
CA LEU A 17 -1.30 -9.53 3.32
C LEU A 17 -0.40 -9.91 2.14
N LEU A 18 -0.71 -9.43 0.93
CA LEU A 18 0.14 -9.62 -0.24
C LEU A 18 1.53 -9.00 -0.03
N ALA A 19 1.61 -7.78 0.52
CA ALA A 19 2.88 -7.13 0.82
C ALA A 19 3.69 -7.93 1.84
N LEU A 20 3.04 -8.49 2.86
CA LEU A 20 3.68 -9.35 3.85
C LEU A 20 4.26 -10.62 3.21
N LEU A 21 3.52 -11.27 2.31
CA LEU A 21 4.00 -12.44 1.59
C LEU A 21 5.21 -12.09 0.70
N LEU A 22 5.14 -10.96 0.00
CA LEU A 22 6.26 -10.46 -0.81
C LEU A 22 7.48 -10.11 0.05
N ALA A 23 7.29 -9.54 1.24
CA ALA A 23 8.37 -9.27 2.19
C ALA A 23 9.06 -10.56 2.62
N ILE A 24 8.29 -11.58 2.97
CA ILE A 24 8.82 -12.90 3.34
C ILE A 24 9.60 -13.51 2.16
N LEU A 25 9.04 -13.50 0.96
CA LEU A 25 9.72 -14.00 -0.23
C LEU A 25 11.00 -13.22 -0.55
N GLY A 26 10.98 -11.89 -0.41
CA GLY A 26 12.14 -11.02 -0.61
C GLY A 26 13.27 -11.29 0.38
N LEU A 27 12.97 -11.71 1.61
CA LEU A 27 13.99 -12.11 2.59
C LEU A 27 14.72 -13.39 2.21
N PHE A 28 14.09 -14.31 1.47
CA PHE A 28 14.73 -15.54 0.99
C PHE A 28 15.38 -15.36 -0.39
N GLN A 29 14.94 -14.38 -1.18
CA GLN A 29 15.42 -14.10 -2.54
C GLN A 29 15.96 -12.66 -2.67
N LEU A 30 16.92 -12.29 -1.83
CA LEU A 30 17.53 -10.93 -1.85
C LEU A 30 18.14 -10.53 -3.19
N GLU A 31 18.54 -11.51 -4.01
CA GLU A 31 19.06 -11.26 -5.36
C GLU A 31 18.01 -10.64 -6.29
N HIS A 32 16.72 -10.80 -6.00
CA HIS A 32 15.63 -10.32 -6.83
C HIS A 32 15.15 -8.95 -6.33
N GLN A 33 15.94 -7.92 -6.59
CA GLN A 33 15.62 -6.52 -6.24
C GLN A 33 14.22 -6.06 -6.73
N TRP A 34 13.74 -6.65 -7.82
CA TRP A 34 12.39 -6.43 -8.36
C TRP A 34 11.26 -6.86 -7.40
N ILE A 35 11.45 -7.90 -6.58
CA ILE A 35 10.44 -8.37 -5.61
C ILE A 35 10.27 -7.33 -4.50
N ILE A 36 11.37 -6.74 -4.05
CA ILE A 36 11.38 -5.68 -3.05
C ILE A 36 10.65 -4.44 -3.60
N LEU A 37 10.91 -4.10 -4.86
CA LEU A 37 10.25 -2.99 -5.54
C LEU A 37 8.74 -3.23 -5.69
N LEU A 38 8.34 -4.44 -6.10
CA LEU A 38 6.94 -4.86 -6.16
C LEU A 38 6.27 -4.76 -4.78
N MET A 39 6.94 -5.22 -3.71
CA MET A 39 6.44 -5.13 -2.34
C MET A 39 6.13 -3.68 -1.95
N PHE A 40 7.01 -2.74 -2.28
CA PHE A 40 6.80 -1.34 -1.98
C PHE A 40 5.65 -0.72 -2.78
N TYR A 41 5.45 -1.10 -4.04
CA TYR A 41 4.28 -0.66 -4.82
C TYR A 41 2.97 -1.25 -4.29
N VAL A 42 2.99 -2.50 -3.83
CA VAL A 42 1.83 -3.11 -3.16
C VAL A 42 1.52 -2.36 -1.85
N LEU A 43 2.53 -1.99 -1.08
CA LEU A 43 2.38 -1.14 0.12
C LEU A 43 1.80 0.24 -0.22
N ALA A 44 2.31 0.91 -1.25
CA ALA A 44 1.77 2.19 -1.71
C ALA A 44 0.28 2.06 -2.12
N THR A 45 -0.07 0.96 -2.79
CA THR A 45 -1.46 0.65 -3.16
C THR A 45 -2.35 0.46 -1.93
N SER A 46 -1.84 -0.19 -0.87
CA SER A 46 -2.56 -0.31 0.41
C SER A 46 -2.90 1.06 1.01
N PHE A 47 -1.98 2.02 0.96
CA PHE A 47 -2.24 3.39 1.44
C PHE A 47 -3.25 4.13 0.58
N ILE A 48 -3.30 3.87 -0.74
CA ILE A 48 -4.34 4.42 -1.62
C ILE A 48 -5.72 3.87 -1.24
N PHE A 49 -5.84 2.58 -0.96
CA PHE A 49 -7.10 2.02 -0.47
C PHE A 49 -7.52 2.61 0.88
N GLU A 50 -6.57 2.87 1.77
CA GLU A 50 -6.83 3.54 3.05
C GLU A 50 -7.32 4.98 2.86
N ALA A 51 -6.71 5.74 1.94
CA ALA A 51 -7.17 7.08 1.57
C ALA A 51 -8.60 7.07 1.02
N LEU A 52 -8.97 6.08 0.20
CA LEU A 52 -10.33 5.92 -0.32
C LEU A 52 -11.34 5.62 0.80
N ILE A 53 -10.95 4.82 1.80
CA ILE A 53 -11.78 4.55 2.98
C ILE A 53 -11.99 5.82 3.79
N GLU A 54 -10.94 6.61 3.99
CA GLU A 54 -10.99 7.86 4.76
C GLU A 54 -11.80 8.95 4.04
N LEU A 55 -11.72 9.01 2.71
CA LEU A 55 -12.56 9.85 1.87
C LEU A 55 -14.05 9.52 2.08
N ASN A 56 -14.41 8.24 2.08
CA ASN A 56 -15.78 7.81 2.37
C ASN A 56 -16.22 8.09 3.83
N LYS A 57 -15.27 8.20 4.77
CA LYS A 57 -15.52 8.60 6.16
C LYS A 57 -15.54 10.12 6.36
N GLN A 58 -15.40 10.92 5.29
CA GLN A 58 -15.25 12.38 5.33
C GLN A 58 -14.04 12.88 6.14
N GLN A 59 -13.05 12.01 6.36
CA GLN A 59 -11.82 12.32 7.11
C GLN A 59 -10.73 12.81 6.14
N MET A 60 -10.93 14.01 5.60
CA MET A 60 -10.08 14.57 4.53
C MET A 60 -8.60 14.71 4.92
N ILE A 61 -8.32 15.08 6.19
CA ILE A 61 -6.94 15.22 6.68
C ILE A 61 -6.21 13.88 6.61
N ASN A 62 -6.82 12.81 7.09
CA ASN A 62 -6.19 11.50 7.08
C ASN A 62 -5.99 11.02 5.63
N CYS A 63 -6.98 11.25 4.76
CA CYS A 63 -6.88 10.87 3.34
C CYS A 63 -5.63 11.51 2.69
N ILE A 64 -5.39 12.80 2.96
CA ILE A 64 -4.19 13.50 2.47
C ILE A 64 -2.92 12.89 3.06
N ILE A 65 -2.90 12.55 4.36
CA ILE A 65 -1.75 11.91 5.00
C ILE A 65 -1.42 10.57 4.34
N GLN A 66 -2.42 9.74 4.05
CA GLN A 66 -2.20 8.43 3.43
C GLN A 66 -1.76 8.55 1.97
N LEU A 67 -2.31 9.50 1.21
CA LEU A 67 -1.83 9.80 -0.14
C LEU A 67 -0.38 10.31 -0.13
N LEU A 68 -0.02 11.16 0.84
CA LEU A 68 1.35 11.64 0.98
C LEU A 68 2.31 10.49 1.31
N ARG A 69 1.90 9.55 2.18
CA ARG A 69 2.69 8.34 2.46
C ARG A 69 2.88 7.46 1.22
N ALA A 70 1.82 7.23 0.46
CA ALA A 70 1.90 6.48 -0.79
C ALA A 70 2.89 7.15 -1.77
N LEU A 71 2.81 8.48 -1.91
CA LEU A 71 3.70 9.26 -2.75
C LEU A 71 5.16 9.16 -2.30
N ILE A 72 5.43 9.31 -1.00
CA ILE A 72 6.79 9.18 -0.43
C ILE A 72 7.36 7.80 -0.74
N ILE A 73 6.58 6.73 -0.57
CA ILE A 73 7.05 5.36 -0.85
C ILE A 73 7.37 5.21 -2.34
N VAL A 74 6.50 5.68 -3.24
CA VAL A 74 6.73 5.60 -4.68
C VAL A 74 7.99 6.37 -5.09
N LEU A 75 8.17 7.60 -4.59
CA LEU A 75 9.36 8.41 -4.88
C LEU A 75 10.62 7.76 -4.31
N PHE A 76 10.59 7.35 -3.04
CA PHE A 76 11.71 6.72 -2.37
C PHE A 76 12.16 5.45 -3.09
N THR A 77 11.20 4.62 -3.51
CA THR A 77 11.50 3.33 -4.16
C THR A 77 11.95 3.50 -5.58
N THR A 78 11.44 4.51 -6.29
CA THR A 78 11.93 4.86 -7.62
C THR A 78 13.37 5.37 -7.56
N ILE A 79 13.70 6.21 -6.57
CA ILE A 79 15.08 6.71 -6.36
C ILE A 79 16.03 5.60 -5.91
N LEU A 80 15.57 4.65 -5.08
CA LEU A 80 16.44 3.58 -4.58
C LEU A 80 16.80 2.57 -5.68
N TYR A 81 15.97 2.47 -6.72
CA TYR A 81 16.14 1.53 -7.81
C TYR A 81 16.85 2.11 -9.05
N PHE A 82 16.75 3.44 -9.27
CA PHE A 82 17.44 4.15 -10.36
C PHE A 82 18.77 4.75 -9.89
#